data_AF-A0A4Y2GJB9-F1
#
_entry.id   AF-A0A4Y2GJB9-F1
#
_cell.length_a   1.000
_cell.length_b   1.000
_cell.length_c   1.000
_cell.angle_alpha   90.00
_cell.angle_beta   90.00
_cell.angle_gamma   90.00
#
_symmetry.space_group_name_H-M   'P 1'
#
loop_
_entity.id
_entity.type
_entity.pdbx_description
1 polymer ?
#
loop_
_entity_poly.entity_id
_entity_poly.type
_entity_poly.pdbx_seq_one_letter_code
_entity_poly.pdbx_strand_id
1 'polypeptide(L)'
;MDAEQFKALLDAMNQTQQLLIERLLSRDKPELTTSKETPVITISHIPPSESYEPKKEKFKYYMQRSENFLMMKDVFQDKDKCAQILLNSIGASNYNILA
;
A
#
# COMPACT_ATOMS: atom_id res chain seq x y z
N MET A 1 -17.41 -27.65 -28.91
CA MET A 1 -17.08 -26.23 -29.07
C MET A 1 -16.67 -26.05 -30.51
N ASP A 2 -17.46 -25.34 -31.30
CA ASP A 2 -17.18 -25.13 -32.73
C ASP A 2 -16.24 -23.92 -32.94
N ALA A 3 -15.78 -23.75 -34.17
CA ALA A 3 -14.81 -22.70 -34.51
C ALA A 3 -15.37 -21.27 -34.28
N GLU A 4 -16.68 -21.09 -34.38
CA GLU A 4 -17.32 -19.80 -34.18
C GLU A 4 -17.39 -19.45 -32.70
N GLN A 5 -17.74 -20.42 -31.85
CA GLN A 5 -17.71 -20.28 -30.39
C GLN A 5 -16.30 -20.02 -29.86
N PHE A 6 -15.28 -20.68 -30.41
CA PHE A 6 -13.89 -20.42 -30.03
C PHE A 6 -13.44 -19.02 -30.44
N LYS A 7 -13.82 -18.56 -31.63
CA LYS A 7 -13.52 -17.20 -32.10
C LYS A 7 -14.21 -16.15 -31.23
N ALA A 8 -15.49 -16.35 -30.91
CA ALA A 8 -16.23 -15.47 -30.01
C ALA A 8 -15.60 -15.37 -28.62
N LEU A 9 -15.06 -16.47 -28.11
CA LEU A 9 -14.32 -16.48 -26.84
C LEU A 9 -13.03 -15.66 -26.93
N LEU A 10 -12.22 -15.84 -27.99
CA LEU A 10 -11.00 -15.07 -28.19
C LEU A 10 -11.28 -13.57 -28.34
N ASP A 11 -12.33 -13.21 -29.08
CA ASP A 11 -12.75 -11.82 -29.26
C ASP A 11 -13.19 -11.19 -27.92
N ALA A 12 -13.97 -11.92 -27.11
CA ALA A 12 -14.39 -11.47 -25.78
C ALA A 12 -13.20 -11.29 -24.82
N MET A 13 -12.22 -12.21 -24.86
CA MET A 13 -11.00 -12.09 -24.06
C MET A 13 -10.17 -10.87 -24.47
N ASN A 14 -10.03 -10.62 -25.77
CA ASN A 14 -9.28 -9.48 -26.29
C ASN A 14 -9.95 -8.14 -25.91
N GLN A 15 -11.28 -8.06 -26.02
CA GLN A 15 -12.05 -6.89 -25.56
C GLN A 15 -11.87 -6.63 -24.06
N THR A 16 -11.90 -7.69 -23.25
CA THR A 16 -11.71 -7.58 -21.80
C THR A 16 -10.32 -7.06 -21.45
N GLN A 17 -9.28 -7.50 -22.17
CA GLN A 17 -7.91 -7.00 -22.00
C GLN A 17 -7.79 -5.51 -22.39
N GLN A 18 -8.42 -5.09 -23.49
CA GLN A 18 -8.41 -3.69 -23.91
C GLN A 18 -9.09 -2.78 -22.88
N LEU A 19 -10.23 -3.18 -22.34
CA LEU A 19 -10.94 -2.46 -21.27
C LEU A 19 -10.10 -2.34 -19.99
N LEU A 20 -9.34 -3.39 -19.65
CA LEU A 20 -8.42 -3.37 -18.52
C LEU A 20 -7.28 -2.37 -18.74
N ILE A 21 -6.69 -2.35 -19.93
CA ILE A 21 -5.64 -1.40 -20.31
C ILE A 21 -6.17 0.03 -20.29
N GLU A 22 -7.35 0.28 -20.87
CA GLU A 22 -7.98 1.60 -20.89
C GLU A 22 -8.26 2.12 -19.48
N ARG A 23 -8.73 1.27 -18.56
CA ARG A 23 -8.94 1.64 -17.15
C ARG A 23 -7.64 1.96 -16.42
N LEU A 24 -6.56 1.23 -16.70
CA LEU A 24 -5.25 1.51 -16.11
C LEU A 24 -4.70 2.84 -16.62
N LEU A 25 -4.75 3.08 -17.94
CA LEU A 25 -4.29 4.32 -18.55
C LEU A 25 -5.16 5.54 -18.19
N SER A 26 -6.47 5.33 -17.95
CA SER A 26 -7.37 6.40 -17.52
C SER A 26 -7.18 6.82 -16.06
N ARG A 27 -6.64 5.95 -15.19
CA ARG A 27 -6.25 6.33 -13.82
C ARG A 27 -5.05 7.27 -13.78
N ASP A 28 -4.27 7.33 -14.86
CA ASP A 28 -3.08 8.19 -14.97
C ASP A 28 -3.38 9.56 -15.60
N LYS A 29 -4.63 9.88 -15.95
CA LYS A 29 -4.98 11.21 -16.46
C LYS A 29 -5.10 12.17 -15.28
N PRO A 30 -4.13 13.07 -15.04
CA PRO A 30 -4.25 14.05 -13.97
C PRO A 30 -5.24 15.10 -14.47
N GLU A 31 -6.36 15.27 -13.78
CA GLU A 31 -7.08 16.54 -13.88
C GLU A 31 -6.10 17.63 -13.43
N LEU A 32 -5.70 18.48 -14.38
CA LEU A 32 -4.92 19.68 -14.14
C LEU A 32 -5.82 20.72 -13.45
N THR A 33 -6.16 20.46 -12.20
CA THR A 33 -6.62 21.47 -11.25
C THR A 33 -5.56 21.54 -10.16
N THR A 34 -4.85 22.65 -10.18
CA THR A 34 -3.94 23.16 -9.16
C THR A 34 -4.34 22.79 -7.73
N SER A 35 -3.72 21.75 -7.17
CA SER A 35 -3.26 21.70 -5.79
C SER A 35 -2.32 20.50 -5.65
N LYS A 36 -1.11 20.72 -5.13
CA LYS A 36 -0.25 19.63 -4.68
C LYS A 36 -0.84 19.05 -3.40
N GLU A 37 -1.97 18.35 -3.49
CA GLU A 37 -2.40 17.47 -2.41
C GLU A 37 -1.67 16.16 -2.58
N THR A 38 -0.59 16.01 -1.81
CA THR A 38 -0.06 14.70 -1.45
C THR A 38 -1.25 13.83 -1.07
N PRO A 39 -1.46 12.64 -1.66
CA PRO A 39 -2.60 11.80 -1.32
C PRO A 39 -2.58 11.61 0.20
N VAL A 40 -3.59 12.14 0.87
CA VAL A 40 -3.71 12.04 2.32
C VAL A 40 -4.10 10.59 2.61
N ILE A 41 -3.08 9.71 2.72
CA ILE A 41 -3.28 8.32 3.13
C ILE A 41 -3.86 8.35 4.55
N THR A 42 -5.16 8.11 4.68
CA THR A 42 -5.83 8.01 5.97
C THR A 42 -5.35 6.76 6.70
N ILE A 43 -4.76 6.92 7.88
CA ILE A 43 -4.17 5.82 8.68
C ILE A 43 -5.20 4.72 8.98
N SER A 44 -6.49 5.05 9.04
CA SER A 44 -7.61 4.12 9.23
C SER A 44 -7.70 3.00 8.17
N HIS A 45 -7.17 3.22 6.96
CA HIS A 45 -7.18 2.20 5.90
C HIS A 45 -5.94 1.31 5.89
N ILE A 46 -4.93 1.63 6.72
CA ILE A 46 -3.74 0.83 6.87
C ILE A 46 -4.02 -0.23 7.95
N PRO A 47 -3.92 -1.54 7.64
CA PRO A 47 -4.04 -2.58 8.65
C PRO A 47 -3.08 -2.31 9.81
N PRO A 48 -3.47 -2.59 11.07
CA PRO A 48 -2.57 -2.42 12.21
C PRO A 48 -1.25 -3.14 11.97
N SER A 49 -0.14 -2.41 12.13
CA SER A 49 1.18 -3.02 12.16
C SER A 49 1.31 -3.84 13.44
N GLU A 50 1.97 -4.99 13.35
CA GLU A 50 2.19 -5.84 14.52
C GLU A 50 3.03 -5.12 15.58
N SER A 51 2.67 -5.34 16.85
CA SER A 51 3.36 -4.69 17.95
C SER A 51 4.76 -5.25 18.20
N TYR A 52 5.65 -4.41 18.74
CA TYR A 52 6.97 -4.88 19.16
C TYR A 52 6.88 -5.80 20.38
N GLU A 53 7.38 -7.02 20.26
CA GLU A 53 7.45 -7.97 21.35
C GLU A 53 8.90 -8.38 21.65
N PRO A 54 9.52 -7.85 22.72
CA PRO A 54 10.92 -8.13 23.07
C PRO A 54 11.25 -9.61 23.27
N LYS A 55 10.25 -10.42 23.63
CA LYS A 55 10.39 -11.87 23.83
C LYS A 55 10.41 -12.66 22.51
N LYS A 56 9.83 -12.10 21.44
CA LYS A 56 9.68 -12.77 20.14
C LYS A 56 10.70 -12.28 19.12
N GLU A 57 11.13 -11.02 19.19
CA GLU A 57 12.06 -10.45 18.21
C GLU A 57 13.03 -9.45 18.83
N LYS A 58 14.23 -9.35 18.24
CA LYS A 58 15.19 -8.30 18.57
C LYS A 58 14.76 -6.99 17.91
N PHE A 59 14.97 -5.86 18.59
CA PHE A 59 14.54 -4.54 18.12
C PHE A 59 15.04 -4.18 16.70
N LYS A 60 16.27 -4.56 16.35
CA LYS A 60 16.80 -4.36 14.98
C LYS A 60 15.92 -5.00 13.90
N TYR A 61 15.40 -6.19 14.15
CA TYR A 61 14.55 -6.91 13.19
C TYR A 61 13.13 -6.33 13.16
N TYR A 62 12.62 -5.86 14.30
CA TYR A 62 11.38 -5.10 14.36
C TYR A 62 11.43 -3.82 13.51
N MET A 63 12.54 -3.06 13.60
CA MET A 63 12.73 -1.85 12.80
C MET A 63 12.74 -2.15 11.29
N GLN A 64 13.47 -3.18 10.87
CA GLN A 64 13.51 -3.60 9.47
C GLN A 64 12.14 -4.05 8.95
N ARG A 65 11.37 -4.76 9.79
CA ARG A 65 10.00 -5.19 9.48
C ARG A 65 9.05 -4.01 9.36
N SER A 66 9.19 -3.03 10.25
CA SER A 66 8.42 -1.78 10.24
C SER A 66 8.72 -0.95 8.98
N GLU A 67 9.99 -0.84 8.60
CA GLU A 67 10.41 -0.16 7.38
C GLU A 67 9.82 -0.84 6.13
N ASN A 68 9.95 -2.16 6.01
CA ASN A 68 9.36 -2.92 4.90
C ASN A 68 7.84 -2.71 4.82
N PHE A 69 7.16 -2.73 5.96
CA PHE A 69 5.71 -2.48 6.01
C PHE A 69 5.34 -1.09 5.50
N LEU A 70 6.08 -0.06 5.93
CA LEU A 70 5.85 1.33 5.50
C LEU A 70 6.13 1.51 4.00
N MET A 71 7.13 0.82 3.45
CA MET A 71 7.39 0.82 2.01
C MET A 71 6.28 0.11 1.21
N MET A 72 5.82 -1.06 1.66
CA MET A 72 4.72 -1.79 0.98
C MET A 72 3.39 -1.05 1.00
N LYS A 73 3.20 -0.15 1.96
CA LYS A 73 2.00 0.68 2.11
C LYS A 73 2.14 2.06 1.47
N ASP A 74 3.26 2.34 0.81
CA ASP A 74 3.57 3.62 0.16
C ASP A 74 3.50 4.84 1.10
N VAL A 75 3.80 4.62 2.39
CA VAL A 75 3.73 5.66 3.44
C VAL A 75 5.11 6.12 3.88
N PHE A 76 6.17 5.45 3.43
CA PHE A 76 7.54 5.67 3.90
C PHE A 76 8.08 7.09 3.66
N GLN A 77 7.53 7.79 2.67
CA GLN A 77 7.87 9.18 2.36
C GLN A 77 7.23 10.18 3.32
N ASP A 78 6.10 9.83 3.94
CA ASP A 78 5.37 10.66 4.89
C ASP A 78 5.87 10.38 6.31
N LYS A 79 6.84 11.19 6.77
CA LYS A 79 7.52 10.97 8.06
C LYS A 79 6.61 11.15 9.26
N ASP A 80 5.63 12.03 9.18
CA ASP A 80 4.66 12.25 10.26
C ASP A 80 3.74 11.04 10.43
N LYS A 81 3.24 10.47 9.32
CA LYS A 81 2.48 9.21 9.37
C LYS A 81 3.34 8.03 9.79
N CYS A 82 4.59 7.95 9.33
CA CYS A 82 5.52 6.92 9.78
C CYS A 82 5.69 6.97 11.30
N ALA A 83 5.90 8.16 11.88
CA ALA A 83 6.03 8.34 13.32
C ALA A 83 4.75 7.94 14.07
N GLN A 84 3.58 8.33 13.56
CA GLN A 84 2.28 7.94 14.16
C GLN A 84 2.06 6.42 14.13
N ILE A 85 2.36 5.76 13.01
CA ILE A 85 2.23 4.30 12.87
C ILE A 85 3.21 3.59 13.80
N LEU A 86 4.46 4.05 13.86
CA LEU A 86 5.50 3.48 14.73
C LEU A 86 5.13 3.63 16.22
N LEU A 87 4.62 4.80 16.60
CA LEU A 87 4.19 5.07 17.97
C LEU A 87 3.05 4.12 18.40
N ASN A 88 2.11 3.87 17.50
CA ASN A 88 1.00 2.95 17.74
C ASN A 88 1.45 1.48 17.82
N SER A 89 2.47 1.08 17.06
CA SER A 89 2.93 -0.32 17.02
C SER A 89 3.97 -0.66 18.08
N ILE A 90 4.87 0.27 18.45
CA ILE A 90 5.89 -0.02 19.45
C ILE A 90 5.28 -0.23 20.85
N GLY A 91 4.16 0.44 21.13
CA GLY A 91 3.47 0.39 22.41
C GLY A 91 4.13 1.26 23.49
N ALA A 92 3.32 1.78 24.42
CA ALA A 92 3.77 2.76 25.43
C ALA A 92 4.93 2.28 26.31
N SER A 93 5.01 0.98 26.60
CA SER A 93 6.06 0.37 27.43
C SER A 93 7.45 0.37 26.80
N ASN A 94 7.53 0.55 25.48
CA ASN A 94 8.77 0.44 24.70
C ASN A 94 9.28 1.81 24.22
N TYR A 95 8.63 2.91 24.64
CA TYR A 95 8.97 4.26 24.20
C TYR A 95 10.44 4.65 24.51
N ASN A 96 10.98 4.18 25.64
CA ASN A 96 12.37 4.44 26.04
C ASN A 96 13.41 3.85 25.09
N ILE A 97 13.04 2.92 24.20
CA ILE A 97 13.95 2.34 23.20
C ILE A 97 14.20 3.32 22.04
N LEU A 98 13.32 4.32 21.87
CA LEU A 98 13.42 5.36 20.84
C LEU A 98 14.23 6.60 21.29
N ALA A 99 14.64 6.66 22.55
CA ALA A 99 15.34 7.80 23.16
C ALA A 99 16.85 7.81 22.92
#